data_AF-A0A7V1H5V2-F1
#
_entry.id   AF-A0A7V1H5V2-F1
#
_cell.length_a   1.000
_cell.length_b   1.000
_cell.length_c   1.000
_cell.angle_alpha   90.00
_cell.angle_beta   90.00
_cell.angle_gamma   90.00
#
_symmetry.space_group_name_H-M   'P 1'
#
loop_
_entity.id
_entity.type
_entity.pdbx_description
1 polymer ?
#
loop_
_entity_poly.entity_id
_entity_poly.type
_entity_poly.pdbx_seq_one_letter_code
_entity_poly.pdbx_strand_id
1 'polypeptide(L)' 'MKAIQVRLPDHIHEKLKNLAKEEGISLNNFIVSSISNEVIRQETRDFFKKAAANFDPKAFAEVLGAIPDAPVTESDKI' A
#
# COMPACT_ATOMS: atom_id res chain seq x y z
N MET A 1 14.17 11.62 -16.84
CA MET A 1 13.89 11.87 -15.41
C MET A 1 14.09 13.36 -15.14
N LYS A 2 13.23 14.00 -14.32
CA LYS A 2 13.45 15.38 -13.87
C LYS A 2 14.14 15.36 -12.50
N ALA A 3 15.11 16.23 -12.29
CA ALA A 3 15.78 16.37 -11.00
C ALA A 3 14.94 17.23 -10.05
N ILE A 4 14.88 16.82 -8.78
CA ILE A 4 14.25 17.59 -7.70
C ILE A 4 15.34 17.90 -6.67
N GLN A 5 15.50 19.16 -6.30
CA GLN A 5 16.36 19.57 -5.19
C GLN A 5 15.49 19.92 -3.98
N VAL A 6 15.77 19.27 -2.85
CA VAL A 6 15.10 19.51 -1.57
C VAL A 6 16.13 19.75 -0.48
N ARG A 7 15.80 20.62 0.48
CA ARG A 7 16.59 20.80 1.70
C ARG A 7 15.93 20.01 2.82
N LEU A 8 16.70 19.16 3.49
CA LEU A 8 16.25 18.36 4.62
C LEU A 8 16.97 18.83 5.89
N PRO A 9 16.32 18.79 7.07
CA PRO A 9 17.01 18.92 8.33
C PRO A 9 18.09 17.83 8.49
N ASP A 10 19.21 18.17 9.12
CA ASP A 10 20.37 17.25 9.24
C ASP A 10 19.99 15.89 9.85
N HIS A 11 19.18 15.91 10.91
CA HIS A 11 18.73 14.68 11.57
C HIS A 11 17.90 13.77 10.66
N ILE A 12 17.14 14.34 9.71
CA ILE A 12 16.36 13.57 8.73
C ILE A 12 17.31 12.99 7.68
N HIS A 13 18.25 13.79 7.19
CA HIS A 13 19.25 13.33 6.24
C HIS A 13 20.04 12.12 6.79
N GLU A 14 20.52 12.20 8.02
CA GLU A 14 21.26 11.09 8.65
C GLU A 14 20.38 9.85 8.85
N LYS A 15 19.11 10.03 9.21
CA LYS A 15 18.18 8.91 9.35
C LYS A 15 17.94 8.20 8.01
N LEU A 16 17.71 8.95 6.93
CA LEU A 16 17.53 8.38 5.59
C LEU A 16 18.79 7.66 5.11
N LYS A 17 19.98 8.20 5.41
CA LYS A 17 21.25 7.57 5.08
C LYS A 17 21.44 6.22 5.78
N ASN A 18 21.06 6.12 7.06
CA ASN A 18 21.11 4.87 7.80
C ASN A 18 20.14 3.82 7.23
N LEU A 19 18.89 4.22 6.95
CA LEU A 19 17.89 3.33 6.35
C LEU A 19 18.32 2.84 4.96
N ALA A 20 18.86 3.72 4.12
CA ALA A 20 19.38 3.34 2.81
C ALA A 20 20.54 2.33 2.92
N LYS A 21 21.40 2.48 3.93
CA LYS A 21 22.50 1.55 4.22
C LYS A 21 21.97 0.18 4.68
N GLU A 22 20.94 0.15 5.52
CA GLU A 22 20.28 -1.08 5.96
C GLU A 22 19.64 -1.84 4.78
N GLU A 23 19.02 -1.11 3.84
CA GLU A 23 18.47 -1.69 2.61
C GLU A 23 19.52 -2.00 1.53
N GLY A 24 20.79 -1.60 1.72
CA GLY A 24 21.87 -1.84 0.76
C GLY A 24 21.75 -1.05 -0.54
N ILE A 25 21.06 0.09 -0.54
CA ILE A 25 20.84 0.94 -1.72
C ILE A 25 21.38 2.36 -1.52
N SER A 26 21.55 3.11 -2.62
CA SER A 26 21.97 4.51 -2.52
C SER A 26 20.88 5.37 -1.87
N LEU A 27 21.27 6.45 -1.20
CA LEU A 27 20.33 7.40 -0.60
C LEU A 27 19.31 7.94 -1.61
N ASN A 28 19.76 8.25 -2.83
CA ASN A 28 18.88 8.72 -3.90
C ASN A 28 17.84 7.66 -4.29
N ASN A 29 18.26 6.41 -4.44
CA ASN A 29 17.35 5.31 -4.77
C ASN A 29 16.35 5.06 -3.62
N PHE A 30 16.82 5.13 -2.38
CA PHE A 30 15.96 5.03 -1.20
C PHE A 30 14.89 6.12 -1.18
N ILE A 31 15.27 7.38 -1.44
CA ILE A 31 14.33 8.51 -1.51
C ILE A 31 13.32 8.31 -2.64
N VAL A 32 13.77 7.92 -3.84
CA VAL A 32 12.88 7.70 -5.00
C VAL A 32 11.90 6.56 -4.72
N SER A 33 12.36 5.44 -4.16
CA SER A 33 11.53 4.29 -3.78
C SER A 33 10.50 4.69 -2.72
N SER A 34 10.94 5.39 -1.67
CA SER A 34 10.08 5.85 -0.58
C SER A 34 8.98 6.79 -1.07
N ILE A 35 9.32 7.74 -1.94
CA ILE A 35 8.34 8.66 -2.54
C ILE A 35 7.35 7.90 -3.43
N SER A 36 7.84 6.96 -4.25
CA SER A 36 6.98 6.13 -5.11
C SER A 36 6.00 5.31 -4.27
N ASN A 37 6.47 4.72 -3.17
CA ASN A 37 5.62 3.98 -2.23
C ASN A 37 4.58 4.87 -1.54
N GLU A 38 4.93 6.12 -1.19
CA GLU A 38 3.96 7.07 -0.62
C GLU A 38 2.89 7.48 -1.62
N VAL A 39 3.26 7.73 -2.88
CA VAL A 39 2.31 8.03 -3.96
C VAL A 39 1.33 6.87 -4.13
N ILE A 40 1.85 5.64 -4.32
CA ILE A 40 1.01 4.44 -4.49
C ILE A 40 0.10 4.23 -3.28
N ARG A 41 0.61 4.45 -2.06
CA ARG A 41 -0.18 4.35 -0.83
C ARG A 41 -1.33 5.35 -0.79
N GLN A 42 -1.12 6.59 -1.21
CA GLN A 42 -2.18 7.60 -1.28
C GLN A 42 -3.21 7.24 -2.35
N GLU A 43 -2.76 6.88 -3.56
CA GLU A 43 -3.65 6.48 -4.66
C GLU A 43 -4.50 5.26 -4.29
N THR A 44 -3.88 4.26 -3.65
CA THR A 44 -4.58 3.05 -3.18
C THR A 44 -5.62 3.38 -2.11
N ARG A 45 -5.29 4.25 -1.16
CA ARG A 45 -6.23 4.72 -0.13
C ARG A 45 -7.43 5.40 -0.77
N ASP A 46 -7.19 6.28 -1.73
CA ASP A 46 -8.24 7.02 -2.43
C ASP A 46 -9.11 6.10 -3.28
N PHE A 47 -8.52 5.10 -3.94
CA PHE A 47 -9.23 4.07 -4.67
C PHE A 47 -10.24 3.34 -3.76
N PHE A 48 -9.78 2.79 -2.64
CA PHE A 48 -10.68 2.07 -1.73
C PHE A 48 -11.72 2.97 -1.09
N LYS A 49 -11.37 4.22 -0.76
CA LYS A 49 -12.34 5.21 -0.26
C LYS A 49 -13.47 5.45 -1.26
N LYS A 50 -13.15 5.55 -2.55
CA LYS A 50 -14.15 5.71 -3.62
C LYS A 50 -14.95 4.43 -3.85
N ALA A 51 -14.29 3.28 -3.90
CA ALA A 51 -14.94 1.98 -4.10
C ALA A 51 -15.94 1.66 -2.97
N ALA A 52 -15.59 2.01 -1.74
CA ALA A 52 -16.44 1.81 -0.57
C ALA A 52 -17.50 2.91 -0.36
N ALA A 53 -17.53 3.97 -1.19
CA ALA A 53 -18.40 5.12 -0.96
C ALA A 53 -19.90 4.75 -0.94
N ASN A 54 -20.29 3.75 -1.71
CA ASN A 54 -21.66 3.24 -1.79
C ASN A 54 -21.80 1.84 -1.17
N PHE A 55 -20.87 1.46 -0.28
CA PHE A 55 -20.94 0.16 0.36
C PHE A 55 -22.12 0.10 1.34
N ASP A 56 -23.03 -0.84 1.11
CA ASP A 56 -24.09 -1.19 2.06
C ASP A 56 -23.77 -2.54 2.72
N PRO A 57 -23.46 -2.56 4.03
CA PRO A 57 -23.14 -3.80 4.73
C PRO A 57 -24.30 -4.79 4.79
N LYS A 58 -25.56 -4.31 4.75
CA LYS A 58 -26.74 -5.20 4.78
C LYS A 58 -26.92 -5.90 3.45
N ALA A 59 -26.90 -5.15 2.34
CA ALA A 59 -26.98 -5.72 1.01
C ALA A 59 -25.83 -6.69 0.74
N PHE A 60 -24.62 -6.35 1.20
CA PHE A 60 -23.47 -7.25 1.10
C PHE A 60 -23.67 -8.56 1.88
N ALA A 61 -24.14 -8.48 3.13
CA ALA A 61 -24.43 -9.66 3.95
C ALA A 61 -25.54 -10.54 3.37
N GLU A 62 -26.58 -9.93 2.78
CA GLU A 62 -27.67 -10.64 2.11
C GLU A 62 -27.16 -11.46 0.92
N VAL A 63 -26.33 -10.87 0.07
CA VAL A 63 -25.70 -11.57 -1.07
C VAL A 63 -24.80 -12.71 -0.58
N LEU A 64 -24.01 -12.50 0.49
CA LEU A 64 -23.20 -13.56 1.07
C LEU A 64 -24.06 -14.71 1.62
N GLY A 65 -25.23 -14.41 2.18
CA GLY A 65 -26.17 -15.42 2.67
C GLY A 65 -26.80 -16.29 1.56
N ALA A 66 -26.71 -15.86 0.30
CA ALA A 66 -27.15 -16.67 -0.84
C ALA A 66 -26.14 -17.76 -1.23
N ILE A 67 -24.92 -17.71 -0.70
CA ILE A 67 -23.89 -18.73 -0.94
C ILE A 67 -24.22 -19.96 -0.08
N PRO A 68 -24.36 -21.16 -0.67
CA PRO A 68 -24.61 -22.38 0.08
C PRO A 68 -23.46 -22.69 1.05
N ASP A 69 -23.80 -23.07 2.28
CA ASP A 69 -22.85 -23.61 3.25
C ASP A 69 -22.53 -25.07 2.90
N ALA A 70 -21.70 -25.24 1.86
CA ALA A 70 -21.30 -26.54 1.32
C ALA A 70 -19.86 -26.88 1.72
N PRO A 71 -19.52 -28.17 1.88
CA PRO A 71 -18.15 -28.58 2.16
C PRO A 71 -17.21 -28.12 1.04
N VAL A 72 -16.01 -27.70 1.43
CA VAL A 72 -14.94 -27.30 0.52
C VAL A 72 -14.61 -28.44 -0.43
N THR A 73 -14.42 -28.13 -1.71
CA THR A 73 -14.06 -29.14 -2.72
C THR A 73 -12.69 -29.77 -2.40
N GLU A 74 -12.46 -31.02 -2.80
CA GLU A 74 -11.20 -31.72 -2.52
C GLU A 74 -9.96 -30.95 -2.98
N SER A 75 -10.07 -30.20 -4.09
CA SER A 75 -8.99 -29.38 -4.68
C SER A 75 -8.58 -28.19 -3.82
N ASP A 76 -9.50 -27.71 -2.99
CA ASP A 76 -9.35 -26.52 -2.14
C ASP A 76 -9.04 -26.88 -0.68
N LYS A 77 -8.90 -28.17 -0.36
CA LYS A 77 -8.46 -28.64 0.96
C LYS A 77 -6.94 -28.42 1.10
N ILE A 78 -6.54 -27.83 2.23
CA ILE A 78 -5.14 -27.55 2.61
C ILE A 78 -4.49 -28.81 3.18
#